data_AF-A0A365ZRJ9-F1
#
_entry.id   AF-A0A365ZRJ9-F1
#
_cell.length_a   1.000
_cell.length_b   1.000
_cell.length_c   1.000
_cell.angle_alpha   90.00
_cell.angle_beta   90.00
_cell.angle_gamma   90.00
#
_symmetry.space_group_name_H-M   'P 1'
#
loop_
_entity.id
_entity.type
_entity.pdbx_description
1 polymer ?
#
loop_
_entity_poly.entity_id
_entity_poly.type
_entity_poly.pdbx_seq_one_letter_code
_entity_poly.pdbx_strand_id
1 'polypeptide(L)'
;MGKVADEDWPLVCAGRPVSTVDISLDVVRERMAHHGAEPAAVETAVTGMSWARAGGNAVLTDDVTTILGRPATTFAAWVEDHRDAFTPD
;
A
#
# COMPACT_ATOMS: atom_id res chain seq x y z
N MET A 1 -12.95 12.09 9.78
CA MET A 1 -11.96 11.33 10.57
C MET A 1 -10.59 11.65 9.98
N GLY A 2 -9.71 12.26 10.77
CA GLY A 2 -8.53 12.98 10.29
C GLY A 2 -7.54 12.12 9.51
N LYS A 3 -6.89 12.75 8.53
CA LYS A 3 -5.72 12.24 7.82
C LYS A 3 -4.69 11.85 8.89
N VAL A 4 -4.39 10.57 9.06
CA VAL A 4 -3.23 10.12 9.84
C VAL A 4 -2.00 10.40 8.97
N ALA A 5 -1.64 11.67 8.89
CA ALA A 5 -0.40 12.14 8.27
C ALA A 5 0.44 12.92 9.29
N ASP A 6 0.30 12.58 10.57
CA ASP A 6 1.04 13.16 11.70
C ASP A 6 1.83 12.10 12.47
N GLU A 7 2.23 11.02 11.80
CA GLU A 7 3.39 10.25 12.26
C GLU A 7 4.46 10.45 11.19
N ASP A 8 5.48 11.24 11.53
CA ASP A 8 6.77 11.31 10.87
C ASP A 8 7.42 9.92 10.90
N TRP A 9 6.82 8.95 10.20
CA TRP A 9 7.48 7.71 9.88
C TRP A 9 8.54 8.10 8.86
N PRO A 10 9.85 8.04 9.20
CA PRO A 10 10.84 8.13 8.15
C PRO A 10 10.62 6.87 7.33
N LEU A 11 9.96 7.01 6.16
CA LEU A 11 9.81 5.96 5.18
C LEU A 11 11.22 5.66 4.64
N VAL A 12 12.02 4.97 5.45
CA VAL A 12 13.41 4.64 5.16
C VAL A 12 13.40 3.19 4.73
N CYS A 13 13.56 2.98 3.43
CA CYS A 13 13.80 1.65 2.87
C CYS A 13 15.30 1.54 2.56
N ALA A 14 15.96 0.51 3.11
CA ALA A 14 17.39 0.28 2.90
C ALA A 14 18.29 1.51 3.17
N GLY A 15 17.97 2.30 4.21
CA GLY A 15 18.73 3.50 4.57
C GLY A 15 18.48 4.74 3.70
N ARG A 16 17.48 4.71 2.81
CA ARG A 16 17.13 5.83 1.92
C ARG A 16 15.74 6.37 2.21
N PRO A 17 15.56 7.71 2.27
CA PRO A 17 14.23 8.30 2.42
C PRO A 17 13.40 8.05 1.15
N VAL A 18 12.17 7.61 1.37
CA VAL A 18 11.13 7.37 0.36
C VAL A 18 9.99 8.34 0.65
N SER A 19 9.49 9.03 -0.36
CA SER A 19 8.32 9.90 -0.24
C SER A 19 7.14 9.29 -0.99
N THR A 20 5.94 9.42 -0.43
CA THR A 20 4.70 9.18 -1.15
C THR A 20 4.25 10.47 -1.83
N VAL A 21 3.76 10.36 -3.06
CA VAL A 21 3.18 11.48 -3.81
C VAL A 21 1.80 11.07 -4.32
N ASP A 22 0.83 11.97 -4.15
CA ASP A 22 -0.51 11.75 -4.68
C ASP A 22 -0.48 11.99 -6.21
N ILE A 23 -0.91 10.96 -6.95
CA ILE A 23 -1.08 11.03 -8.40
C ILE A 23 -2.54 10.72 -8.77
N SER A 24 -3.02 11.36 -9.84
CA SER A 24 -4.37 11.14 -10.36
C SER A 24 -4.53 9.70 -10.85
N LEU A 25 -5.76 9.20 -10.87
CA LEU A 25 -6.05 7.86 -11.38
C LEU A 25 -5.76 7.75 -12.89
N ASP A 26 -5.81 8.84 -13.63
CA ASP A 26 -5.44 8.86 -15.06
C ASP A 26 -3.94 8.60 -15.25
N VAL A 27 -3.09 9.20 -14.41
CA VAL A 27 -1.65 8.93 -14.40
C VAL A 27 -1.38 7.47 -14.03
N VAL A 28 -2.16 6.89 -13.10
CA VAL A 28 -2.02 5.47 -12.77
C VAL A 28 -2.39 4.58 -13.96
N ARG A 29 -3.51 4.86 -14.62
CA ARG A 29 -3.96 4.14 -15.82
C ARG A 29 -2.88 4.14 -16.90
N GLU A 30 -2.33 5.32 -17.21
CA GLU A 30 -1.27 5.49 -18.20
C GLU A 30 -0.02 4.68 -17.84
N ARG A 31 0.46 4.80 -16.59
CA ARG A 31 1.65 4.07 -16.13
C ARG A 31 1.45 2.55 -16.20
N MET A 32 0.32 2.04 -15.75
CA MET A 32 0.05 0.60 -15.79
C MET A 32 0.00 0.07 -17.24
N ALA A 33 -0.68 0.78 -18.14
CA ALA A 33 -0.71 0.42 -19.56
C ALA A 33 0.68 0.48 -20.20
N HIS A 34 1.48 1.51 -19.87
CA HIS A 34 2.87 1.63 -20.33
C HIS A 34 3.74 0.45 -19.88
N HIS A 35 3.51 -0.08 -18.68
CA HIS A 35 4.19 -1.27 -18.16
C HIS A 35 3.60 -2.60 -18.64
N GLY A 36 2.67 -2.58 -19.61
CA GLY A 36 2.15 -3.78 -20.27
C GLY A 36 1.02 -4.47 -19.52
N ALA A 37 0.37 -3.79 -18.57
CA ALA A 37 -0.84 -4.33 -17.94
C ALA A 37 -2.00 -4.43 -18.96
N GLU A 38 -2.74 -5.52 -18.91
CA GLU A 38 -3.91 -5.74 -19.76
C GLU A 38 -5.04 -4.76 -19.38
N PRO A 39 -5.83 -4.22 -20.35
CA PRO A 39 -6.81 -3.17 -20.08
C PRO A 39 -7.80 -3.47 -18.96
N ALA A 40 -8.35 -4.69 -18.87
CA ALA A 40 -9.27 -5.04 -17.79
C ALA A 40 -8.57 -5.06 -16.42
N ALA A 41 -7.31 -5.50 -16.36
CA ALA A 41 -6.50 -5.41 -15.14
C ALA A 41 -6.26 -3.95 -14.71
N VAL A 42 -6.02 -3.04 -15.66
CA VAL A 42 -5.87 -1.60 -15.37
C VAL A 42 -7.15 -1.02 -14.76
N GLU A 43 -8.30 -1.25 -15.39
CA GLU A 43 -9.57 -0.70 -14.90
C GLU A 43 -9.97 -1.29 -13.54
N THR A 44 -9.68 -2.58 -13.31
CA THR A 44 -9.88 -3.22 -12.01
C THR A 44 -9.04 -2.56 -10.92
N ALA A 45 -7.75 -2.33 -11.19
CA ALA A 45 -6.84 -1.70 -10.24
C ALA A 45 -7.25 -0.25 -9.95
N VAL A 46 -7.57 0.54 -10.98
CA VAL A 46 -8.04 1.93 -10.85
C VAL A 46 -9.31 2.00 -10.00
N THR A 47 -10.26 1.09 -10.22
CA THR A 47 -11.50 1.00 -9.43
C THR A 47 -11.20 0.67 -7.97
N GLY A 48 -10.35 -0.34 -7.72
CA GLY A 48 -9.95 -0.73 -6.36
C GLY A 48 -9.22 0.39 -5.62
N MET A 49 -8.31 1.11 -6.28
CA MET A 49 -7.63 2.27 -5.68
C MET A 49 -8.59 3.41 -5.37
N SER A 50 -9.57 3.68 -6.24
CA SER A 50 -10.60 4.68 -5.98
C SER A 50 -11.41 4.33 -4.72
N TRP A 51 -11.85 3.07 -4.61
CA TRP A 51 -12.57 2.56 -3.44
C TRP A 51 -11.74 2.64 -2.15
N ALA A 52 -10.47 2.19 -2.21
CA ALA A 52 -9.57 2.24 -1.07
C ALA A 52 -9.29 3.68 -0.61
N ARG A 53 -9.07 4.62 -1.55
CA ARG A 53 -8.90 6.05 -1.25
C ARG A 53 -10.12 6.69 -0.62
N ALA A 54 -11.31 6.20 -0.95
CA ALA A 54 -12.57 6.59 -0.30
C ALA A 54 -12.76 5.98 1.10
N GLY A 55 -11.78 5.23 1.62
CA GLY A 55 -11.84 4.59 2.94
C GLY A 55 -12.45 3.20 2.94
N GLY A 56 -12.71 2.62 1.77
CA GLY A 56 -13.35 1.31 1.63
C GLY A 56 -12.56 0.14 2.21
N ASN A 57 -11.27 0.33 2.53
CA ASN A 57 -10.40 -0.64 3.18
C ASN A 57 -10.02 -0.24 4.63
N ALA A 58 -10.65 0.79 5.20
CA ALA A 58 -10.31 1.29 6.54
C ALA A 58 -11.06 0.55 7.68
N VAL A 59 -11.83 -0.49 7.34
CA VAL A 59 -12.54 -1.30 8.33
C VAL A 59 -11.58 -2.31 8.95
N LEU A 60 -11.35 -2.19 10.25
CA LEU A 60 -10.58 -3.17 11.02
C LEU A 60 -11.51 -4.27 11.55
N THR A 61 -11.02 -5.50 11.51
CA THR A 61 -11.69 -6.68 12.08
C THR A 61 -10.73 -7.47 12.95
N ASP A 62 -11.27 -8.30 13.83
CA ASP A 62 -10.49 -9.20 14.69
C ASP A 62 -10.37 -10.62 14.11
N ASP A 63 -10.65 -10.80 12.82
CA ASP A 63 -10.76 -12.11 12.18
C ASP A 63 -9.47 -12.91 12.28
N VAL A 64 -8.32 -12.26 12.08
CA VAL A 64 -7.01 -12.91 12.19
C VAL A 64 -6.77 -13.45 13.60
N THR A 65 -7.03 -12.62 14.62
CA THR A 65 -6.91 -13.02 16.02
C THR A 65 -7.89 -14.14 16.37
N THR A 66 -9.13 -14.03 15.90
CA THR A 66 -10.20 -14.99 16.18
C THR A 66 -9.92 -16.36 15.55
N ILE A 67 -9.46 -16.39 14.30
CA ILE A 67 -9.25 -17.63 13.54
C ILE A 67 -7.90 -18.27 13.88
N LEU A 68 -6.84 -17.48 14.05
CA LEU A 68 -5.47 -17.98 14.21
C LEU A 68 -4.94 -17.94 15.65
N GLY A 69 -5.69 -17.33 16.59
CA GLY A 69 -5.27 -17.20 17.99
C GLY A 69 -4.07 -16.26 18.22
N ARG A 70 -3.72 -15.45 17.22
CA ARG A 70 -2.61 -14.48 17.29
C ARG A 70 -2.98 -13.17 16.59
N PRO A 71 -2.40 -12.03 17.00
CA PRO A 71 -2.61 -10.77 16.31
C PRO A 71 -2.21 -10.82 14.83
N ALA A 72 -2.86 -9.99 14.02
CA ALA A 72 -2.40 -9.72 12.65
C ALA A 72 -0.99 -9.15 12.67
N THR A 73 -0.16 -9.60 11.74
CA THR A 73 1.20 -9.07 11.58
C THR A 73 1.10 -7.60 11.17
N THR A 74 1.81 -6.72 11.89
CA THR A 74 1.84 -5.30 11.55
C THR A 74 2.62 -5.07 10.27
N PHE A 75 2.32 -4.00 9.55
CA PHE A 75 3.10 -3.62 8.37
C PHE A 75 4.57 -3.35 8.72
N ALA A 76 4.85 -2.76 9.88
CA ALA A 76 6.22 -2.52 10.35
C ALA A 76 7.03 -3.82 10.53
N ALA A 77 6.44 -4.84 11.15
CA ALA A 77 7.09 -6.15 11.27
C ALA A 77 7.35 -6.78 9.89
N TRP A 78 6.39 -6.69 8.98
CA TRP A 78 6.55 -7.17 7.61
C TRP A 78 7.69 -6.44 6.87
N VAL A 79 7.81 -5.12 7.02
CA VAL A 79 8.88 -4.33 6.39
C VAL A 79 10.26 -4.78 6.87
N GLU A 80 10.45 -5.00 8.17
CA GLU A 80 11.73 -5.51 8.69
C GLU A 80 12.05 -6.89 8.15
N ASP A 81 11.07 -7.79 8.09
CA ASP A 81 11.24 -9.15 7.55
C ASP A 81 11.58 -9.16 6.04
N HIS A 82 11.21 -8.12 5.29
CA HIS A 82 11.35 -8.04 3.83
C HIS A 82 12.31 -6.94 3.35
N ARG A 83 13.08 -6.33 4.27
CA ARG A 83 13.99 -5.22 3.97
C ARG A 83 14.98 -5.51 2.84
N ASP A 84 15.40 -6.76 2.70
CA ASP A 84 16.39 -7.19 1.71
C ASP A 84 15.85 -7.07 0.29
N ALA A 85 14.53 -7.18 0.08
CA ALA A 85 13.91 -6.97 -1.23
C ALA A 85 13.99 -5.51 -1.73
N PHE A 86 14.38 -4.57 -0.87
CA PHE A 86 14.50 -3.14 -1.18
C PHE A 86 15.95 -2.63 -1.13
N THR A 87 16.91 -3.50 -0.86
CA THR A 87 18.34 -3.15 -0.87
C THR A 87 18.88 -3.41 -2.28
N PRO A 88 19.63 -2.47 -2.88
CA PRO A 88 20.28 -2.72 -4.17
C PRO A 88 21.29 -3.88 -4.07
N ASP A 89 21.48 -4.60 -5.17
CA ASP A 89 22.53 -5.61 -5.34
C ASP A 89 23.95 -5.01 -5.15
#